data_AF-A0A7X7Z1Q7-F1
#
_entry.id   AF-A0A7X7Z1Q7-F1
#
_cell.length_a   1.000
_cell.length_b   1.000
_cell.length_c   1.000
_cell.angle_alpha   90.00
_cell.angle_beta   90.00
_cell.angle_gamma   90.00
#
_symmetry.space_group_name_H-M   'P 1'
#
loop_
_entity.id
_entity.type
_entity.pdbx_description
1 polymer ?
#
loop_
_entity_poly.entity_id
_entity_poly.type
_entity_poly.pdbx_seq_one_letter_code
_entity_poly.pdbx_strand_id
1 'polypeptide(L)'
;MPNDTKKIFHRCGTCSRTFHFLLNREFGHPADAEERAADPLAGGLMRTGHQCGMLWGASLAVGAEASRRYRDPDQAAAVAIATTRGLMESFAGSAKSVDCREITGCDLTSKSGLAKLLLKTVLGLFYYSPCFNLAEKWTPEAFRTAKEGLTLVPTESPQPPLSCASLLAKKMGAGDAEAAMVAGFAGGLGLSGNACGALGAAIWLRALAACRNDTGKPSADRNQGEVQQILRDFDQATAGEILCAKISGRRFATIDEHGEFIRNGGCGTLIDLLAHS
;
A
#
# COMPACT_ATOMS: atom_id res chain seq x y z
N MET A 1 12.12 -10.36 -17.69
CA MET A 1 11.07 -10.73 -16.71
C MET A 1 10.18 -11.81 -17.30
N PRO A 2 9.76 -12.81 -16.50
CA PRO A 2 8.79 -13.80 -16.97
C PRO A 2 7.46 -13.12 -17.33
N ASN A 3 6.85 -13.51 -18.45
CA ASN A 3 5.53 -13.03 -18.86
C ASN A 3 4.42 -13.82 -18.13
N ASP A 4 4.43 -13.76 -16.79
CA ASP A 4 3.57 -14.59 -15.93
C ASP A 4 2.69 -13.79 -14.95
N THR A 5 2.62 -12.46 -15.09
CA THR A 5 1.86 -11.56 -14.21
C THR A 5 0.42 -12.04 -13.99
N LYS A 6 -0.32 -12.34 -15.07
CA LYS A 6 -1.72 -12.78 -14.97
C LYS A 6 -1.86 -14.12 -14.23
N LYS A 7 -0.92 -15.06 -14.44
CA LYS A 7 -0.88 -16.35 -13.74
C LYS A 7 -0.61 -16.16 -12.25
N ILE A 8 0.30 -15.26 -11.90
CA ILE A 8 0.59 -14.91 -10.50
C ILE A 8 -0.60 -14.22 -9.88
N PHE A 9 -1.23 -13.28 -10.58
CA PHE A 9 -2.41 -12.61 -10.07
C PHE A 9 -3.53 -13.62 -9.78
N HIS A 10 -3.80 -14.54 -10.71
CA HIS A 10 -4.75 -15.62 -10.47
C HIS A 10 -4.41 -16.44 -9.22
N ARG A 11 -3.13 -16.78 -9.01
CA ARG A 11 -2.68 -17.56 -7.84
C ARG A 11 -2.78 -16.77 -6.53
N CYS A 12 -2.40 -15.50 -6.53
CA CYS A 12 -2.40 -14.64 -5.35
C CYS A 12 -3.82 -14.18 -4.98
N GLY A 13 -4.74 -14.12 -5.94
CA GLY A 13 -6.15 -13.76 -5.72
C GLY A 13 -6.42 -12.27 -5.55
N THR A 14 -5.44 -11.48 -5.11
CA THR A 14 -5.58 -10.05 -4.85
C THR A 14 -4.49 -9.21 -5.54
N CYS A 15 -4.83 -7.97 -5.93
CA CYS A 15 -3.88 -7.10 -6.63
C CYS A 15 -2.72 -6.63 -5.75
N SER A 16 -2.96 -6.41 -4.46
CA SER A 16 -1.96 -5.99 -3.49
C SER A 16 -0.94 -7.09 -3.20
N ARG A 17 -1.40 -8.31 -2.88
CA ARG A 17 -0.48 -9.45 -2.73
C ARG A 17 0.29 -9.75 -4.00
N THR A 18 -0.36 -9.64 -5.16
CA THR A 18 0.29 -9.87 -6.47
C THR A 18 1.50 -8.96 -6.67
N PHE A 19 1.35 -7.66 -6.46
CA PHE A 19 2.46 -6.73 -6.66
C PHE A 19 3.51 -6.78 -5.56
N HIS A 20 3.10 -7.09 -4.32
CA HIS A 20 4.07 -7.38 -3.26
C HIS A 20 4.94 -8.60 -3.63
N PHE A 21 4.30 -9.71 -4.04
CA PHE A 21 4.96 -10.93 -4.49
C PHE A 21 5.86 -10.69 -5.71
N LEU A 22 5.35 -10.01 -6.75
CA LEU A 22 6.09 -9.81 -8.00
C LEU A 22 7.39 -9.05 -7.76
N LEU A 23 7.35 -7.96 -7.00
CA LEU A 23 8.54 -7.17 -6.69
C LEU A 23 9.48 -7.88 -5.72
N ASN A 24 8.97 -8.51 -4.67
CA ASN A 24 9.82 -9.33 -3.78
C ASN A 24 10.53 -10.45 -4.54
N ARG A 25 9.84 -11.13 -5.47
CA ARG A 25 10.45 -12.13 -6.36
C ARG A 25 11.53 -11.52 -7.24
N GLU A 26 11.27 -10.36 -7.85
CA GLU A 26 12.23 -9.66 -8.71
C GLU A 26 13.49 -9.23 -7.93
N PHE A 27 13.33 -8.88 -6.64
CA PHE A 27 14.45 -8.55 -5.75
C PHE A 27 15.10 -9.78 -5.12
N GLY A 28 14.54 -10.99 -5.27
CA GLY A 28 15.09 -12.23 -4.71
C GLY A 28 14.77 -12.46 -3.22
N HIS A 29 13.77 -11.78 -2.68
CA HIS A 29 13.44 -11.79 -1.25
C HIS A 29 11.93 -12.04 -1.00
N PRO A 30 11.41 -13.24 -1.32
CA PRO A 30 10.02 -13.59 -1.05
C PRO A 30 9.73 -13.56 0.46
N ALA A 31 8.52 -13.11 0.82
CA ALA A 31 8.09 -12.95 2.21
C ALA A 31 6.59 -13.28 2.32
N ASP A 32 6.23 -14.57 2.39
CA ASP A 32 4.82 -15.01 2.21
C ASP A 32 3.87 -14.43 3.26
N ALA A 33 4.27 -14.31 4.53
CA ALA A 33 3.43 -13.74 5.57
C ALA A 33 3.12 -12.26 5.29
N GLU A 34 4.15 -11.48 4.97
CA GLU A 34 4.08 -10.07 4.60
C GLU A 34 3.29 -9.83 3.30
N GLU A 35 3.44 -10.72 2.33
CA GLU A 35 2.74 -10.70 1.05
C GLU A 35 1.25 -11.02 1.23
N ARG A 36 0.91 -12.05 2.01
CA ARG A 36 -0.47 -12.40 2.38
C ARG A 36 -1.15 -11.28 3.16
N ALA A 37 -0.42 -10.66 4.08
CA ALA A 37 -0.93 -9.54 4.87
C ALA A 37 -1.36 -8.34 4.02
N ALA A 38 -0.94 -8.26 2.75
CA ALA A 38 -1.38 -7.22 1.83
C ALA A 38 -2.79 -7.47 1.26
N ASP A 39 -3.38 -8.67 1.37
CA ASP A 39 -4.69 -9.00 0.80
C ASP A 39 -5.81 -8.01 1.18
N PRO A 40 -5.94 -7.54 2.43
CA PRO A 40 -6.93 -6.53 2.84
C PRO A 40 -6.82 -5.18 2.13
N LEU A 41 -5.66 -4.86 1.54
CA LEU A 41 -5.46 -3.59 0.82
C LEU A 41 -6.06 -3.64 -0.60
N ALA A 42 -6.49 -4.81 -1.06
CA ALA A 42 -7.10 -4.99 -2.37
C ALA A 42 -8.51 -4.41 -2.46
N GLY A 43 -8.93 -4.11 -3.70
CA GLY A 43 -10.21 -3.44 -3.95
C GLY A 43 -10.24 -1.98 -3.47
N GLY A 44 -9.09 -1.40 -3.15
CA GLY A 44 -8.98 -0.02 -2.72
C GLY A 44 -9.17 0.17 -1.23
N LEU A 45 -8.39 -0.52 -0.39
CA LEU A 45 -8.58 -0.66 1.07
C LEU A 45 -9.91 -1.33 1.42
N MET A 46 -9.89 -2.65 1.61
CA MET A 46 -11.05 -3.44 2.02
C MET A 46 -12.26 -3.31 1.09
N ARG A 47 -12.01 -3.22 -0.22
CA ARG A 47 -13.06 -3.08 -1.26
C ARG A 47 -13.88 -1.78 -1.20
N THR A 48 -13.37 -0.74 -0.55
CA THR A 48 -14.04 0.57 -0.50
C THR A 48 -13.86 1.39 -1.79
N GLY A 49 -12.98 0.96 -2.68
CA GLY A 49 -12.84 1.52 -4.03
C GLY A 49 -11.83 2.67 -4.14
N HIS A 50 -11.07 2.96 -3.09
CA HIS A 50 -10.02 3.98 -3.07
C HIS A 50 -8.72 3.47 -3.70
N GLN A 51 -7.57 3.99 -3.25
CA GLN A 51 -6.22 3.72 -3.76
C GLN A 51 -5.96 2.26 -4.14
N CYS A 52 -5.59 2.00 -5.39
CA CYS A 52 -5.45 0.67 -5.97
C CYS A 52 -4.46 -0.23 -5.20
N GLY A 53 -4.85 -1.49 -4.96
CA GLY A 53 -4.06 -2.51 -4.28
C GLY A 53 -2.65 -2.72 -4.87
N MET A 54 -2.49 -2.60 -6.19
CA MET A 54 -1.17 -2.78 -6.83
C MET A 54 -0.13 -1.80 -6.30
N LEU A 55 -0.54 -0.55 -6.01
CA LEU A 55 0.34 0.49 -5.47
C LEU A 55 0.70 0.24 -4.00
N TRP A 56 -0.26 -0.23 -3.19
CA TRP A 56 0.01 -0.65 -1.82
C TRP A 56 1.04 -1.78 -1.77
N GLY A 57 0.82 -2.84 -2.57
CA GLY A 57 1.72 -3.99 -2.64
C GLY A 57 3.11 -3.63 -3.15
N ALA A 58 3.20 -2.79 -4.18
CA ALA A 58 4.48 -2.36 -4.72
C ALA A 58 5.27 -1.48 -3.75
N SER A 59 4.59 -0.57 -3.04
CA SER A 59 5.21 0.28 -2.02
C SER A 59 5.75 -0.55 -0.85
N LEU A 60 5.02 -1.58 -0.38
CA LEU A 60 5.51 -2.52 0.64
C LEU A 60 6.80 -3.23 0.22
N ALA A 61 6.84 -3.76 -1.01
CA ALA A 61 8.02 -4.45 -1.54
C ALA A 61 9.23 -3.52 -1.66
N VAL A 62 9.01 -2.28 -2.12
CA VAL A 62 10.04 -1.24 -2.21
C VAL A 62 10.56 -0.87 -0.82
N GLY A 63 9.69 -0.69 0.17
CA GLY A 63 10.11 -0.40 1.54
C GLY A 63 10.90 -1.55 2.17
N ALA A 64 10.49 -2.80 1.91
CA ALA A 64 11.22 -3.99 2.34
C ALA A 64 12.63 -4.02 1.74
N GLU A 65 12.75 -3.74 0.44
CA GLU A 65 14.02 -3.75 -0.27
C GLU A 65 14.92 -2.58 0.13
N ALA A 66 14.36 -1.38 0.34
CA ALA A 66 15.10 -0.24 0.86
C ALA A 66 15.71 -0.57 2.24
N SER A 67 14.94 -1.21 3.12
CA SER A 67 15.44 -1.65 4.44
C SER A 67 16.60 -2.64 4.37
N ARG A 68 16.73 -3.41 3.29
CA ARG A 68 17.85 -4.36 3.10
C ARG A 68 19.09 -3.66 2.53
N ARG A 69 18.89 -2.68 1.65
CA ARG A 69 19.98 -1.98 0.95
C ARG A 69 20.65 -0.92 1.82
N TYR A 70 19.88 -0.22 2.64
CA TYR A 70 20.36 0.90 3.43
C TYR A 70 20.42 0.50 4.91
N ARG A 71 21.61 0.62 5.51
CA ARG A 71 21.80 0.37 6.95
C ARG A 71 21.15 1.43 7.82
N ASP A 72 21.09 2.66 7.31
CA ASP A 72 20.45 3.78 7.97
C ASP A 72 18.92 3.71 7.74
N PRO A 73 18.11 3.53 8.79
CA PRO A 73 16.65 3.51 8.68
C PRO A 73 16.06 4.78 8.06
N ASP A 74 16.69 5.93 8.28
CA ASP A 74 16.25 7.21 7.74
C ASP A 74 16.44 7.24 6.22
N GLN A 75 17.60 6.80 5.74
CA GLN A 75 17.83 6.64 4.30
C GLN A 75 16.86 5.63 3.68
N ALA A 76 16.64 4.49 4.32
CA ALA A 76 15.67 3.50 3.84
C ALA A 76 14.26 4.09 3.70
N ALA A 77 13.80 4.86 4.70
CA ALA A 77 12.51 5.53 4.67
C ALA A 77 12.43 6.59 3.56
N ALA A 78 13.46 7.43 3.41
CA ALA A 78 13.50 8.45 2.35
C ALA A 78 13.44 7.82 0.95
N VAL A 79 14.24 6.78 0.70
CA VAL A 79 14.24 6.04 -0.57
C VAL A 79 12.89 5.39 -0.83
N ALA A 80 12.27 4.78 0.19
CA ALA A 80 10.95 4.18 0.05
C ALA A 80 9.88 5.21 -0.33
N ILE A 81 9.87 6.38 0.33
CA ILE A 81 8.91 7.46 0.01
C ILE A 81 9.12 8.00 -1.41
N ALA A 82 10.37 8.28 -1.78
CA ALA A 82 10.70 8.81 -3.09
C ALA A 82 10.37 7.81 -4.22
N THR A 83 10.72 6.53 -4.01
CA THR A 83 10.44 5.47 -4.98
C THR A 83 8.94 5.23 -5.12
N THR A 84 8.18 5.25 -4.02
CA THR A 84 6.73 5.12 -4.10
C THR A 84 6.09 6.31 -4.81
N ARG A 85 6.63 7.53 -4.69
CA ARG A 85 6.19 8.67 -5.51
C ARG A 85 6.34 8.39 -7.01
N GLY A 86 7.51 7.89 -7.42
CA GLY A 86 7.73 7.45 -8.80
C GLY A 86 6.75 6.36 -9.23
N LEU A 87 6.46 5.37 -8.37
CA LEU A 87 5.47 4.33 -8.65
C LEU A 87 4.06 4.90 -8.85
N MET A 88 3.65 5.87 -8.03
CA MET A 88 2.36 6.55 -8.16
C MET A 88 2.24 7.26 -9.51
N GLU A 89 3.29 7.99 -9.93
CA GLU A 89 3.34 8.70 -11.22
C GLU A 89 3.31 7.72 -12.41
N SER A 90 4.16 6.69 -12.36
CA SER A 90 4.22 5.61 -13.35
C SER A 90 2.88 4.89 -13.51
N PHE A 91 2.23 4.57 -12.39
CA PHE A 91 0.92 3.94 -12.39
C PHE A 91 -0.15 4.84 -12.99
N ALA A 92 -0.20 6.12 -12.60
CA ALA A 92 -1.15 7.08 -13.14
C ALA A 92 -1.01 7.23 -14.67
N GLY A 93 0.22 7.20 -15.20
CA GLY A 93 0.46 7.17 -16.65
C GLY A 93 -0.10 5.91 -17.34
N SER A 94 -0.12 4.77 -16.65
CA SER A 94 -0.63 3.51 -17.18
C SER A 94 -2.14 3.35 -17.05
N ALA A 95 -2.71 3.78 -15.92
CA ALA A 95 -4.08 3.52 -15.47
C ALA A 95 -5.03 4.72 -15.63
N LYS A 96 -4.52 5.94 -15.83
CA LYS A 96 -5.23 7.23 -15.82
C LYS A 96 -5.86 7.64 -14.49
N SER A 97 -6.06 6.69 -13.59
CA SER A 97 -6.49 6.91 -12.22
C SER A 97 -5.71 5.99 -11.29
N VAL A 98 -5.62 6.36 -10.02
CA VAL A 98 -5.03 5.55 -8.96
C VAL A 98 -6.09 4.92 -8.06
N ASP A 99 -7.38 5.25 -8.25
CA ASP A 99 -8.49 4.73 -7.45
C ASP A 99 -9.15 3.50 -8.10
N CYS A 100 -9.37 2.47 -7.29
CA CYS A 100 -9.87 1.18 -7.73
C CYS A 100 -11.28 1.27 -8.35
N ARG A 101 -12.16 2.08 -7.77
CA ARG A 101 -13.52 2.28 -8.28
C ARG A 101 -13.50 2.91 -9.67
N GLU A 102 -12.62 3.88 -9.90
CA GLU A 102 -12.47 4.54 -11.20
C GLU A 102 -11.88 3.60 -12.25
N ILE A 103 -10.86 2.82 -11.89
CA ILE A 103 -10.23 1.84 -12.77
C ILE A 103 -11.20 0.72 -13.17
N THR A 104 -11.98 0.21 -12.21
CA THR A 104 -12.87 -0.94 -12.43
C THR A 104 -14.26 -0.56 -12.95
N GLY A 105 -14.68 0.68 -12.70
CA GLY A 105 -16.05 1.17 -12.91
C GLY A 105 -17.09 0.39 -12.09
N CYS A 106 -16.70 -0.15 -10.93
CA CYS A 106 -17.54 -1.00 -10.09
C CYS A 106 -17.49 -0.52 -8.64
N ASP A 107 -18.65 -0.48 -7.97
CA ASP A 107 -18.73 -0.26 -6.53
C ASP A 107 -18.67 -1.60 -5.78
N LEU A 108 -17.51 -1.90 -5.23
CA LEU A 108 -17.21 -3.19 -4.63
C LEU A 108 -17.80 -3.37 -3.22
N THR A 109 -18.38 -2.30 -2.65
CA THR A 109 -19.16 -2.37 -1.41
C THR A 109 -20.56 -2.96 -1.64
N SER A 110 -21.07 -2.87 -2.87
CA SER A 110 -22.36 -3.43 -3.28
C SER A 110 -22.24 -4.87 -3.80
N LYS A 111 -23.22 -5.74 -3.47
CA LYS A 111 -23.25 -7.13 -3.96
C LYS A 111 -23.30 -7.19 -5.50
N SER A 112 -24.06 -6.29 -6.12
CA SER A 112 -24.19 -6.19 -7.57
C SER A 112 -22.90 -5.71 -8.25
N GLY A 113 -22.20 -4.73 -7.67
CA GLY A 113 -20.92 -4.26 -8.18
C GLY A 113 -19.81 -5.30 -8.05
N LEU A 114 -19.77 -6.04 -6.93
CA LEU A 114 -18.87 -7.19 -6.76
C LEU A 114 -19.17 -8.29 -7.78
N ALA A 115 -20.44 -8.68 -7.95
CA ALA A 115 -20.85 -9.66 -8.95
C ALA A 115 -20.48 -9.21 -10.37
N LYS A 116 -20.63 -7.91 -10.69
CA LYS A 116 -20.23 -7.33 -11.98
C LYS A 116 -18.73 -7.46 -12.23
N LEU A 117 -17.88 -7.20 -11.22
CA LEU A 117 -16.43 -7.36 -11.36
C LEU A 117 -16.04 -8.84 -11.52
N LEU A 118 -16.67 -9.74 -10.76
CA LEU A 118 -16.47 -11.19 -10.90
C LEU A 118 -16.90 -11.67 -12.28
N LEU A 119 -18.05 -11.21 -12.78
CA LEU A 119 -18.56 -11.55 -14.11
C LEU A 119 -17.59 -11.10 -15.22
N LYS A 120 -17.08 -9.87 -15.14
CA LYS A 120 -16.05 -9.35 -16.05
C LYS A 120 -14.76 -10.20 -16.03
N THR A 121 -14.46 -10.81 -14.90
CA THR A 121 -13.27 -11.64 -14.72
C THR A 121 -13.48 -13.07 -15.23
N VAL A 122 -14.65 -13.66 -14.97
CA VAL A 122 -15.00 -15.06 -15.28
C VAL A 122 -15.51 -15.24 -16.72
N LEU A 123 -16.51 -14.46 -17.16
CA LEU A 123 -17.06 -14.57 -18.52
C LEU A 123 -16.07 -14.05 -19.59
N GLY A 124 -15.07 -13.28 -19.17
CA GLY A 124 -14.06 -12.71 -20.04
C GLY A 124 -12.74 -13.47 -20.12
N LEU A 125 -12.65 -14.72 -19.65
CA LEU A 125 -11.41 -15.53 -19.69
C LEU A 125 -10.18 -14.80 -19.10
N PHE A 126 -10.35 -14.00 -18.03
CA PHE A 126 -9.33 -13.08 -17.46
C PHE A 126 -8.78 -11.99 -18.43
N TYR A 127 -8.95 -12.16 -19.73
CA TYR A 127 -8.45 -11.31 -20.81
C TYR A 127 -9.17 -9.96 -20.87
N TYR A 128 -10.37 -9.86 -20.30
CA TYR A 128 -11.15 -8.61 -20.24
C TYR A 128 -11.24 -7.99 -18.84
N SER A 129 -10.58 -8.57 -17.82
CA SER A 129 -10.59 -7.96 -16.49
C SER A 129 -9.69 -6.71 -16.48
N PRO A 130 -10.24 -5.52 -16.14
CA PRO A 130 -9.43 -4.29 -16.07
C PRO A 130 -8.21 -4.44 -15.17
N CYS A 131 -8.36 -5.17 -14.04
CA CYS A 131 -7.27 -5.41 -13.11
C CYS A 131 -6.17 -6.31 -13.69
N PHE A 132 -6.51 -7.40 -14.37
CA PHE A 132 -5.50 -8.32 -14.93
C PHE A 132 -4.74 -7.67 -16.09
N ASN A 133 -5.45 -6.95 -16.95
CA ASN A 133 -4.83 -6.23 -18.07
C ASN A 133 -3.95 -5.09 -17.59
N LEU A 134 -4.42 -4.33 -16.60
CA LEU A 134 -3.61 -3.26 -16.01
C LEU A 134 -2.38 -3.82 -15.30
N ALA A 135 -2.51 -4.93 -14.56
CA ALA A 135 -1.38 -5.59 -13.91
C ALA A 135 -0.31 -5.97 -14.92
N GLU A 136 -0.70 -6.68 -15.99
CA GLU A 136 0.23 -7.09 -17.06
C GLU A 136 0.88 -5.88 -17.74
N LYS A 137 0.10 -4.84 -18.05
CA LYS A 137 0.58 -3.60 -18.65
C LYS A 137 1.58 -2.86 -17.76
N TRP A 138 1.30 -2.73 -16.46
CA TRP A 138 2.10 -1.90 -15.56
C TRP A 138 3.31 -2.63 -14.96
N THR A 139 3.32 -3.97 -14.93
CA THR A 139 4.41 -4.75 -14.31
C THR A 139 5.82 -4.33 -14.77
N PRO A 140 6.10 -4.18 -16.09
CA PRO A 140 7.44 -3.78 -16.54
C PRO A 140 7.85 -2.40 -16.01
N GLU A 141 6.92 -1.44 -16.05
CA GLU A 141 7.16 -0.08 -15.57
C GLU A 141 7.30 -0.01 -14.05
N ALA A 142 6.52 -0.80 -13.31
CA ALA A 142 6.66 -0.92 -11.86
C ALA A 142 8.05 -1.40 -11.47
N PHE A 143 8.56 -2.44 -12.15
CA PHE A 143 9.90 -2.95 -11.88
C PHE A 143 11.00 -1.96 -12.25
N ARG A 144 10.89 -1.32 -13.41
CA ARG A 144 11.85 -0.30 -13.85
C ARG A 144 11.91 0.85 -12.84
N THR A 145 10.75 1.41 -12.52
CA THR A 145 10.61 2.51 -11.56
C THR A 145 11.14 2.14 -10.18
N ALA A 146 10.85 0.93 -9.69
CA ALA A 146 11.33 0.48 -8.40
C ALA A 146 12.86 0.29 -8.39
N LYS A 147 13.45 -0.31 -9.43
CA LYS A 147 14.91 -0.47 -9.53
C LYS A 147 15.63 0.87 -9.60
N GLU A 148 15.15 1.78 -10.44
CA GLU A 148 15.70 3.14 -10.55
C GLU A 148 15.59 3.88 -9.21
N GLY A 149 14.40 3.88 -8.59
CA GLY A 149 14.15 4.54 -7.32
C GLY A 149 15.01 4.02 -6.16
N LEU A 150 15.22 2.70 -6.07
CA LEU A 150 16.05 2.09 -5.04
C LEU A 150 17.55 2.42 -5.15
N THR A 151 17.99 2.99 -6.29
CA THR A 151 19.36 3.50 -6.48
C THR A 151 19.51 4.98 -6.18
N LEU A 152 18.41 5.68 -5.85
CA LEU A 152 18.46 7.08 -5.47
C LEU A 152 19.28 7.25 -4.19
N VAL A 153 20.22 8.19 -4.23
CA VAL A 153 20.87 8.69 -3.02
C VAL A 153 19.99 9.80 -2.47
N PRO A 154 19.40 9.67 -1.27
CA PRO A 154 18.62 10.75 -0.67
C PRO A 154 19.48 12.01 -0.58
N THR A 155 18.93 13.15 -1.00
CA THR A 155 19.54 14.45 -0.74
C THR A 155 19.61 14.65 0.77
N GLU A 156 20.77 15.12 1.26
CA GLU A 156 20.94 15.44 2.67
C GLU A 156 19.88 16.47 3.09
N SER A 157 19.06 16.09 4.07
CA SER A 157 18.11 16.96 4.73
C SER A 157 18.63 17.30 6.13
N PRO A 158 18.43 18.53 6.62
CA PRO A 158 18.79 18.90 7.98
C PRO A 158 18.00 18.13 9.05
N GLN A 159 16.92 17.43 8.69
CA GLN A 159 16.09 16.67 9.62
C GLN A 159 15.91 15.23 9.11
N PRO A 160 15.92 14.24 10.01
CA PRO A 160 15.50 12.88 9.67
C PRO A 160 14.13 12.84 8.97
N PRO A 161 13.99 12.04 7.89
CA PRO A 161 12.71 11.84 7.23
C PRO A 161 11.73 11.15 8.18
N LEU A 162 10.49 11.63 8.21
CA LEU A 162 9.45 11.06 9.08
C LEU A 162 8.25 10.64 8.25
N SER A 163 7.89 9.36 8.35
CA SER A 163 6.68 8.79 7.74
C SER A 163 5.61 8.57 8.81
N CYS A 164 4.38 9.01 8.53
CA CYS A 164 3.23 8.84 9.41
C CYS A 164 2.88 7.36 9.60
N ALA A 165 3.06 6.56 8.54
CA ALA A 165 2.84 5.12 8.56
C ALA A 165 3.94 4.40 9.34
N SER A 166 5.21 4.80 9.21
CA SER A 166 6.30 4.24 10.02
C SER A 166 6.13 4.56 11.50
N LEU A 167 5.73 5.80 11.83
CA LEU A 167 5.44 6.21 13.21
C LEU A 167 4.31 5.38 13.82
N LEU A 168 3.22 5.17 13.06
CA LEU A 168 2.15 4.26 13.46
C LEU A 168 2.68 2.84 13.67
N ALA A 169 3.47 2.31 12.73
CA ALA A 169 4.02 0.96 12.83
C ALA A 169 4.81 0.77 14.12
N LYS A 170 5.68 1.74 14.45
CA LYS A 170 6.41 1.75 15.73
C LYS A 170 5.50 1.76 16.95
N LYS A 171 4.42 2.56 16.93
CA LYS A 171 3.43 2.58 18.01
C LYS A 171 2.68 1.26 18.15
N MET A 172 2.49 0.52 17.05
CA MET A 172 1.90 -0.82 17.05
C MET A 172 2.91 -1.92 17.43
N GLY A 173 4.15 -1.57 17.79
CA GLY A 173 5.19 -2.51 18.22
C GLY A 173 6.06 -3.09 17.11
N ALA A 174 6.00 -2.53 15.90
CA ALA A 174 6.74 -3.04 14.74
C ALA A 174 8.25 -2.75 14.81
N GLY A 175 9.05 -3.64 14.22
CA GLY A 175 10.50 -3.49 14.06
C GLY A 175 10.90 -2.41 13.03
N ASP A 176 12.20 -2.14 12.87
CA ASP A 176 12.67 -1.14 11.88
C ASP A 176 12.34 -1.57 10.45
N ALA A 177 12.51 -2.85 10.13
CA ALA A 177 12.20 -3.39 8.82
C ALA A 177 10.73 -3.18 8.42
N GLU A 178 9.79 -3.46 9.33
CA GLU A 178 8.36 -3.28 9.09
C GLU A 178 7.96 -1.81 9.00
N ALA A 179 8.58 -0.96 9.84
CA ALA A 179 8.40 0.47 9.75
C ALA A 179 8.90 1.02 8.40
N ALA A 180 10.00 0.49 7.87
CA ALA A 180 10.51 0.84 6.54
C ALA A 180 9.61 0.33 5.41
N MET A 181 9.03 -0.88 5.54
CA MET A 181 8.07 -1.43 4.56
C MET A 181 6.88 -0.50 4.31
N VAL A 182 6.35 0.12 5.36
CA VAL A 182 5.23 1.06 5.24
C VAL A 182 5.68 2.51 5.06
N ALA A 183 6.98 2.81 5.03
CA ALA A 183 7.48 4.19 4.97
C ALA A 183 6.96 4.91 3.73
N GLY A 184 6.94 4.22 2.58
CA GLY A 184 6.38 4.70 1.32
C GLY A 184 4.85 4.85 1.31
N PHE A 185 4.17 4.78 2.46
CA PHE A 185 2.77 5.19 2.58
C PHE A 185 2.63 6.67 2.99
N ALA A 186 3.75 7.36 3.29
CA ALA A 186 3.77 8.74 3.75
C ALA A 186 2.91 9.70 2.90
N GLY A 187 2.19 10.61 3.55
CA GLY A 187 1.35 11.59 2.85
C GLY A 187 0.35 10.97 1.86
N GLY A 188 -0.13 9.75 2.13
CA GLY A 188 -1.10 9.05 1.31
C GLY A 188 -0.53 8.25 0.13
N LEU A 189 0.81 8.16 0.03
CA LEU A 189 1.67 7.10 -0.52
C LEU A 189 3.06 7.67 -0.81
N GLY A 190 3.26 8.27 -1.96
CA GLY A 190 4.49 8.98 -2.28
C GLY A 190 4.39 10.47 -1.97
N LEU A 191 3.69 10.87 -0.91
CA LEU A 191 3.19 12.25 -0.67
C LEU A 191 2.10 12.71 -1.64
N SER A 192 1.44 11.78 -2.31
CA SER A 192 0.46 12.08 -3.36
C SER A 192 -0.88 12.59 -2.83
N GLY A 193 -1.11 12.63 -1.52
CA GLY A 193 -2.35 13.11 -0.93
C GLY A 193 -3.57 12.20 -1.14
N ASN A 194 -3.35 10.97 -1.60
CA ASN A 194 -4.40 9.95 -1.79
C ASN A 194 -4.76 9.27 -0.46
N ALA A 195 -5.30 8.05 -0.49
CA ALA A 195 -5.81 7.36 0.68
C ALA A 195 -4.81 7.31 1.84
N CYS A 196 -5.29 7.51 3.07
CA CYS A 196 -4.47 7.66 4.26
C CYS A 196 -3.47 6.51 4.45
N GLY A 197 -2.17 6.88 4.49
CA GLY A 197 -1.09 5.92 4.64
C GLY A 197 -1.07 5.23 6.01
N ALA A 198 -1.40 5.96 7.08
CA ALA A 198 -1.50 5.38 8.43
C ALA A 198 -2.61 4.31 8.49
N LEU A 199 -3.77 4.57 7.88
CA LEU A 199 -4.82 3.55 7.81
C LEU A 199 -4.36 2.28 7.07
N GLY A 200 -3.73 2.45 5.91
CA GLY A 200 -3.18 1.32 5.14
C GLY A 200 -2.16 0.50 5.95
N ALA A 201 -1.29 1.18 6.71
CA ALA A 201 -0.32 0.53 7.59
C ALA A 201 -0.99 -0.21 8.76
N ALA A 202 -2.00 0.39 9.41
CA ALA A 202 -2.74 -0.26 10.51
C ALA A 202 -3.36 -1.58 10.05
N ILE A 203 -4.04 -1.55 8.90
CA ILE A 203 -4.71 -2.71 8.31
C ILE A 203 -3.68 -3.80 7.98
N TRP A 204 -2.57 -3.43 7.33
CA TRP A 204 -1.52 -4.39 6.97
C TRP A 204 -0.86 -5.01 8.20
N LEU A 205 -0.55 -4.23 9.24
CA LEU A 205 0.11 -4.73 10.46
C LEU A 205 -0.79 -5.69 11.25
N ARG A 206 -2.09 -5.40 11.38
CA ARG A 206 -3.03 -6.36 11.99
C ARG A 206 -3.13 -7.65 11.17
N ALA A 207 -3.17 -7.54 9.84
CA ALA A 207 -3.19 -8.71 8.97
C ALA A 207 -1.90 -9.52 9.06
N LEU A 208 -0.74 -8.85 9.19
CA LEU A 208 0.57 -9.49 9.35
C LEU A 208 0.66 -10.27 10.66
N ALA A 209 0.17 -9.71 11.76
CA ALA A 209 0.14 -10.39 13.05
C ALA A 209 -0.62 -11.72 12.96
N ALA A 210 -1.78 -11.76 12.29
CA ALA A 210 -2.48 -13.03 12.06
C ALA A 210 -1.76 -13.96 11.10
N CYS A 211 -1.16 -13.43 10.02
CA CYS A 211 -0.45 -14.27 9.06
C CYS A 211 0.74 -15.00 9.70
N ARG A 212 1.41 -14.39 10.69
CA ARG A 212 2.51 -15.02 11.43
C ARG A 212 2.06 -16.07 12.45
N ASN A 213 0.87 -15.90 13.03
CA ASN A 213 0.29 -16.86 13.98
C ASN A 213 -0.43 -18.03 13.27
N ASP A 214 -0.47 -18.04 11.94
CA ASP A 214 -1.20 -19.02 11.14
C ASP A 214 -0.27 -20.10 10.56
N THR A 215 -0.34 -21.31 11.11
CA THR A 215 0.27 -22.53 10.53
C THR A 215 -0.69 -23.26 9.57
N GLY A 216 -1.88 -22.71 9.30
CA GLY A 216 -2.97 -23.34 8.54
C GLY A 216 -3.23 -22.70 7.17
N LYS A 217 -4.31 -23.14 6.50
CA LYS A 217 -4.69 -22.64 5.18
C LYS A 217 -5.10 -21.16 5.24
N PRO A 218 -4.70 -20.32 4.27
CA PRO A 218 -5.08 -18.91 4.20
C PRO A 218 -6.61 -18.77 4.11
N SER A 219 -7.19 -17.86 4.89
CA SER A 219 -8.58 -17.42 4.72
C SER A 219 -8.65 -15.90 4.77
N ALA A 220 -9.24 -15.28 3.74
CA ALA A 220 -9.42 -13.84 3.62
C ALA A 220 -10.28 -13.22 4.75
N ASP A 221 -11.00 -14.05 5.52
CA ASP A 221 -11.89 -13.63 6.58
C ASP A 221 -11.22 -13.62 7.98
N ARG A 222 -9.99 -14.13 8.10
CA ARG A 222 -9.27 -14.17 9.37
C ARG A 222 -8.80 -12.75 9.69
N ASN A 223 -9.22 -12.21 10.83
CA ASN A 223 -9.09 -10.81 11.25
C ASN A 223 -10.03 -9.81 10.57
N GLN A 224 -11.07 -10.27 9.88
CA GLN A 224 -12.09 -9.35 9.37
C GLN A 224 -12.69 -8.50 10.50
N GLY A 225 -12.90 -9.05 11.71
CA GLY A 225 -13.42 -8.29 12.85
C GLY A 225 -12.54 -7.11 13.27
N GLU A 226 -11.24 -7.34 13.47
CA GLU A 226 -10.27 -6.33 13.89
C GLU A 226 -10.03 -5.29 12.79
N VAL A 227 -9.86 -5.73 11.53
CA VAL A 227 -9.69 -4.80 10.40
C VAL A 227 -10.94 -3.93 10.21
N GLN A 228 -12.13 -4.49 10.43
CA GLN A 228 -13.37 -3.71 10.41
C GLN A 228 -13.49 -2.74 11.59
N GLN A 229 -12.90 -3.05 12.75
CA GLN A 229 -12.84 -2.12 13.87
C GLN A 229 -11.96 -0.91 13.53
N ILE A 230 -10.76 -1.14 12.98
CA ILE A 230 -9.88 -0.08 12.48
C ILE A 230 -10.59 0.86 11.50
N LEU A 231 -11.34 0.29 10.54
CA LEU A 231 -12.09 1.08 9.56
C LEU A 231 -13.17 1.92 10.23
N ARG A 232 -13.93 1.36 11.18
CA ARG A 232 -14.97 2.11 11.91
C ARG A 232 -14.38 3.26 12.72
N ASP A 233 -13.31 3.02 13.45
CA ASP A 233 -12.66 4.04 14.27
C ASP A 233 -12.10 5.16 13.39
N PHE A 234 -11.47 4.79 12.27
CA PHE A 234 -11.01 5.74 11.26
C PHE A 234 -12.17 6.57 10.71
N ASP A 235 -13.23 5.93 10.21
CA ASP A 235 -14.38 6.61 9.62
C ASP A 235 -15.04 7.57 10.61
N GLN A 236 -15.15 7.19 11.89
CA GLN A 236 -15.66 8.06 12.94
C GLN A 236 -14.75 9.27 13.16
N ALA A 237 -13.43 9.08 13.17
CA ALA A 237 -12.46 10.14 13.40
C ALA A 237 -12.30 11.11 12.21
N THR A 238 -12.54 10.65 10.99
CA THR A 238 -12.36 11.44 9.76
C THR A 238 -13.67 11.83 9.08
N ALA A 239 -14.82 11.50 9.69
CA ALA A 239 -16.14 11.63 9.07
C ALA A 239 -16.22 10.93 7.69
N GLY A 240 -15.57 9.77 7.58
CA GLY A 240 -15.48 8.96 6.35
C GLY A 240 -14.56 9.52 5.27
N GLU A 241 -13.81 10.60 5.54
CA GLU A 241 -12.82 11.10 4.60
C GLU A 241 -11.57 10.21 4.61
N ILE A 242 -11.12 9.81 3.42
CA ILE A 242 -10.00 8.88 3.22
C ILE A 242 -8.76 9.58 2.68
N LEU A 243 -8.94 10.68 1.93
CA LEU A 243 -7.87 11.34 1.23
C LEU A 243 -6.99 12.10 2.23
N CYS A 244 -5.72 11.72 2.30
CA CYS A 244 -4.72 12.33 3.14
C CYS A 244 -4.66 13.84 2.93
N ALA A 245 -4.79 14.32 1.69
CA ALA A 245 -4.79 15.76 1.39
C ALA A 245 -5.95 16.52 2.06
N LYS A 246 -7.09 15.86 2.27
CA LYS A 246 -8.24 16.46 2.92
C LYS A 246 -8.18 16.30 4.43
N ILE A 247 -7.79 15.11 4.92
CA ILE A 247 -7.60 14.84 6.36
C ILE A 247 -6.55 15.78 6.96
N SER A 248 -5.42 15.97 6.27
CA SER A 248 -4.34 16.86 6.72
C SER A 248 -4.54 18.33 6.33
N GLY A 249 -5.53 18.62 5.48
CA GLY A 249 -5.78 19.95 4.93
C GLY A 249 -4.73 20.43 3.91
N ARG A 250 -3.73 19.63 3.53
CA ARG A 250 -2.71 20.00 2.55
C ARG A 250 -2.11 18.80 1.81
N ARG A 251 -1.46 19.07 0.68
CA ARG A 251 -0.50 18.13 0.05
C ARG A 251 0.91 18.48 0.49
N PHE A 252 1.82 17.53 0.40
CA PHE A 252 3.23 17.72 0.76
C PHE A 252 4.07 17.62 -0.50
N ALA A 253 4.87 18.64 -0.79
CA ALA A 253 5.76 18.63 -1.94
C ALA A 253 7.04 17.84 -1.65
N THR A 254 7.50 17.86 -0.40
CA THR A 254 8.77 17.26 0.03
C THR A 254 8.61 16.36 1.25
N ILE A 255 9.58 15.47 1.44
CA ILE A 255 9.63 14.59 2.62
C ILE A 255 9.77 15.44 3.89
N ASP A 256 10.49 16.55 3.81
CA ASP A 256 10.69 17.49 4.93
C ASP A 256 9.39 18.17 5.34
N GLU A 257 8.59 18.66 4.38
CA GLU A 257 7.29 19.27 4.68
C GLU A 257 6.35 18.28 5.37
N HIS A 258 6.31 17.04 4.89
CA HIS A 258 5.51 15.99 5.52
C HIS A 258 6.05 15.68 6.92
N GLY A 259 7.37 15.54 7.07
CA GLY A 259 7.97 15.24 8.36
C GLY A 259 7.77 16.35 9.39
N GLU A 260 7.88 17.61 8.99
CA GLU A 260 7.61 18.77 9.82
C GLU A 260 6.15 18.82 10.27
N PHE A 261 5.21 18.56 9.36
CA PHE A 261 3.80 18.49 9.71
C PHE A 261 3.51 17.43 10.78
N ILE A 262 4.11 16.25 10.67
CA ILE A 262 3.95 15.18 11.68
C ILE A 262 4.65 15.55 12.99
N ARG A 263 5.86 16.12 12.96
CA ARG A 263 6.60 16.57 14.16
C ARG A 263 5.82 17.63 14.94
N ASN A 264 5.10 18.51 14.26
CA ASN A 264 4.27 19.55 14.87
C ASN A 264 2.89 19.05 15.31
N GLY A 265 2.71 17.73 15.47
CA GLY A 265 1.50 17.11 16.01
C GLY A 265 0.45 16.72 14.99
N GLY A 266 0.62 17.05 13.70
CA GLY A 266 -0.35 16.93 12.61
C GLY A 266 -1.30 15.73 12.68
N CYS A 267 -0.93 14.58 12.11
CA CYS A 267 -1.76 13.36 12.17
C CYS A 267 -1.71 12.62 13.52
N GLY A 268 -1.18 13.23 14.59
CA GLY A 268 -0.88 12.57 15.86
C GLY A 268 -2.08 11.85 16.47
N THR A 269 -3.20 12.56 16.63
CA THR A 269 -4.45 11.99 17.18
C THR A 269 -4.95 10.78 16.39
N LEU A 270 -4.90 10.85 15.06
CA LEU A 270 -5.36 9.76 14.19
C LEU A 270 -4.41 8.56 14.24
N ILE A 271 -3.10 8.81 14.30
CA ILE A 271 -2.09 7.75 14.47
C ILE A 271 -2.27 7.06 15.82
N ASP A 272 -2.50 7.82 16.89
CA ASP A 272 -2.72 7.27 18.23
C ASP A 272 -4.00 6.45 18.28
N LEU A 273 -5.09 6.92 17.68
CA LEU A 273 -6.32 6.15 17.56
C LEU A 273 -6.06 4.80 16.86
N LEU A 274 -5.51 4.84 15.65
CA LEU A 274 -5.28 3.66 14.82
C LEU A 274 -4.33 2.63 15.47
N ALA A 275 -3.38 3.07 16.29
CA ALA A 275 -2.47 2.17 16.98
C ALA A 275 -3.19 1.27 18.00
N HIS A 276 -4.31 1.75 18.56
CA HIS A 276 -5.06 1.11 19.65
C HIS A 276 -6.42 0.52 19.21
N SER A 277 -6.80 0.70 17.93
CA SER A 277 -7.98 0.08 17.30
C SER A 277 -7.89 -1.42 17.08
#